data_AF-W4LQA3-F1
#
_entry.id   AF-W4LQA3-F1
#
_cell.length_a   1.000
_cell.length_b   1.000
_cell.length_c   1.000
_cell.angle_alpha   90.00
_cell.angle_beta   90.00
_cell.angle_gamma   90.00
#
_symmetry.space_group_name_H-M   'P 1'
#
loop_
_entity.id
_entity.type
_entity.pdbx_description
1 polymer ?
#
loop_
_entity_poly.entity_id
_entity_poly.type
_entity_poly.pdbx_seq_one_letter_code
_entity_poly.pdbx_strand_id
1 'polypeptide(L)' 'MGEHTVIFAGTGERIELIHRSQSRDNFVQGAIRAAQWLVTQSPGLYGMEDVIRAD' A
#
# COMPACT_ATOMS: atom_id res chain seq x y z
N MET A 1 5.31 6.15 -9.66
CA MET A 1 4.89 7.05 -10.75
C MET A 1 3.46 6.75 -11.12
N GLY A 2 2.61 7.77 -11.18
CA GLY A 2 1.22 7.63 -11.60
C GLY A 2 0.23 8.14 -10.54
N GLU A 3 -0.96 8.46 -11.02
CA GLU A 3 -2.10 8.85 -10.22
C GLU A 3 -3.23 7.85 -10.47
N HIS A 4 -3.79 7.31 -9.38
CA HIS A 4 -4.94 6.43 -9.42
C HIS A 4 -6.02 7.02 -8.52
N THR A 5 -7.23 7.16 -9.06
CA THR A 5 -8.37 7.72 -8.34
C THR A 5 -9.51 6.74 -8.37
N VAL A 6 -10.06 6.43 -7.19
CA VAL A 6 -11.33 5.73 -7.03
C VAL A 6 -12.36 6.73 -6.54
N ILE A 7 -13.49 6.82 -7.22
CA ILE A 7 -14.57 7.76 -6.92
C ILE A 7 -15.81 6.97 -6.51
N PHE A 8 -16.36 7.32 -5.35
CA PHE A 8 -17.69 6.92 -4.91
C PHE A 8 -18.59 8.17 -4.98
N ALA A 9 -19.50 8.24 -5.95
CA ALA A 9 -20.34 9.42 -6.16
C ALA A 9 -21.82 9.10 -5.92
N GLY A 10 -22.48 9.97 -5.15
CA GLY A 10 -23.92 9.99 -4.90
C GLY A 10 -24.56 11.30 -5.37
N THR A 11 -25.86 11.45 -5.18
CA THR A 11 -26.53 12.71 -5.50
C THR A 11 -26.10 13.81 -4.53
N GLY A 12 -25.40 14.83 -5.04
CA GLY A 12 -24.96 15.98 -4.25
C GLY A 12 -23.64 15.79 -3.49
N GLU A 13 -23.04 14.61 -3.53
CA GLU A 13 -21.79 14.32 -2.81
C GLU A 13 -20.90 13.29 -3.52
N ARG A 14 -19.62 13.29 -3.19
CA ARG A 14 -18.69 12.21 -3.57
C ARG A 14 -17.53 12.10 -2.59
N ILE A 15 -17.00 10.89 -2.50
CA ILE A 15 -15.76 10.55 -1.79
C ILE A 15 -14.74 10.11 -2.83
N GLU A 16 -13.51 10.63 -2.75
CA GLU A 16 -12.41 10.25 -3.63
C GLU A 16 -11.26 9.66 -2.81
N LEU A 17 -10.76 8.51 -3.24
CA LEU A 17 -9.52 7.92 -2.75
C LEU A 17 -8.46 8.06 -3.84
N ILE A 18 -7.41 8.83 -3.57
CA ILE A 18 -6.38 9.16 -4.55
C ILE A 18 -5.01 8.68 -4.08
N HIS A 19 -4.34 7.86 -4.89
CA HIS A 19 -2.93 7.50 -4.70
C HIS A 19 -2.08 8.19 -5.76
N ARG A 20 -1.12 9.02 -5.31
CA ARG A 20 -0.14 9.70 -6.16
C ARG A 20 1.25 9.21 -5.82
N SER A 21 1.99 8.73 -6.83
CA SER A 21 3.36 8.29 -6.66
C SER A 21 4.27 9.09 -7.59
N GLN A 22 5.24 9.81 -7.02
CA GLN A 22 6.14 10.72 -7.75
C GLN A 22 7.41 10.02 -8.26
N SER A 23 7.89 9.01 -7.54
CA SER A 23 9.06 8.21 -7.93
C SER A 23 8.75 6.71 -7.82
N ARG A 24 9.78 5.86 -7.82
CA ARG A 24 9.65 4.43 -7.47
C ARG A 24 10.04 4.16 -6.01
N ASP A 25 10.52 5.16 -5.29
CA ASP A 25 11.12 4.98 -3.96
C ASP A 25 10.10 4.49 -2.95
N ASN A 26 8.83 4.89 -3.09
CA ASN A 26 7.74 4.40 -2.25
C ASN A 26 7.62 2.86 -2.27
N PHE A 27 7.82 2.23 -3.43
CA PHE A 27 7.80 0.77 -3.54
C PHE A 27 9.05 0.14 -2.92
N VAL A 28 10.22 0.78 -3.08
CA VAL A 28 11.47 0.34 -2.47
C VAL A 28 11.38 0.37 -0.95
N GLN A 29 10.83 1.45 -0.37
CA GLN A 29 10.60 1.55 1.07
C GLN A 29 9.65 0.45 1.57
N GLY A 30 8.58 0.17 0.83
CA GLY A 30 7.67 -0.94 1.15
C GLY A 30 8.38 -2.30 1.14
N ALA A 31 9.24 -2.56 0.14
CA ALA A 31 10.01 -3.80 0.04
C ALA A 31 11.05 -3.95 1.17
N ILE A 32 11.75 -2.86 1.53
CA ILE A 32 12.70 -2.86 2.66
C ILE A 32 11.98 -3.17 3.97
N ARG A 33 10.84 -2.53 4.20
CA ARG A 33 10.00 -2.79 5.37
C ARG A 33 9.51 -4.24 5.40
N ALA A 34 9.03 -4.77 4.28
CA ALA A 34 8.61 -6.16 4.18
C ALA A 34 9.78 -7.13 4.48
N ALA A 35 10.97 -6.85 3.97
CA ALA A 35 12.16 -7.65 4.25
C ALA A 35 12.53 -7.65 5.74
N GLN A 36 12.44 -6.49 6.41
CA GLN A 36 12.68 -6.37 7.85
C GLN A 36 11.64 -7.13 8.68
N TRP A 37 10.37 -7.07 8.29
CA TRP A 37 9.29 -7.81 8.96
C TRP A 37 9.43 -9.33 8.77
N LEU A 38 9.87 -9.78 7.58
CA LEU A 38 9.93 -11.19 7.20
C LEU A 38 10.90 -12.01 8.05
N VAL A 39 11.97 -11.41 8.59
CA VAL A 39 13.04 -12.14 9.31
C VAL A 39 12.56 -12.84 10.59
N THR A 40 11.39 -12.46 11.11
CA THR A 40 10.79 -13.05 12.31
C THR A 40 9.57 -13.93 12.01
N GLN A 41 9.20 -14.10 10.74
CA GLN A 41 8.01 -14.85 10.34
C GLN A 41 8.32 -16.33 10.13
N SER A 42 7.30 -17.17 10.35
CA SER A 42 7.37 -18.58 9.95
C SER A 42 7.36 -18.71 8.42
N PRO A 43 7.75 -19.86 7.85
CA PRO A 43 7.62 -20.09 6.42
C PRO A 43 6.15 -19.99 5.97
N GLY A 44 5.90 -19.20 4.93
CA GLY A 44 4.57 -18.94 4.40
C GLY A 44 4.57 -18.04 3.18
N LEU A 45 3.40 -17.86 2.57
CA LEU A 45 3.18 -16.87 1.52
C LEU A 45 2.48 -15.66 2.15
N TYR A 46 3.10 -14.49 2.03
CA TYR A 46 2.65 -13.25 2.65
C TYR A 46 2.40 -12.16 1.61
N GLY A 47 1.45 -11.29 1.90
CA GLY A 47 1.19 -10.06 1.15
C GLY A 47 1.56 -8.81 1.95
N MET A 48 1.51 -7.65 1.30
CA MET A 48 1.74 -6.36 1.98
C MET A 48 0.69 -6.07 3.06
N GLU A 49 -0.49 -6.68 3.01
CA GLU A 49 -1.49 -6.53 4.06
C GLU A 49 -1.02 -7.12 5.40
N ASP A 50 -0.28 -8.23 5.38
CA ASP A 50 0.33 -8.83 6.58
C ASP A 50 1.41 -7.89 7.16
N VAL A 51 2.21 -7.28 6.29
CA VAL A 51 3.27 -6.33 6.67
C VAL A 51 2.70 -5.04 7.24
N ILE A 52 1.57 -4.55 6.71
CA ILE A 52 0.96 -3.28 7.11
C ILE A 52 0.19 -3.42 8.43
N ARG A 53 -0.47 -4.55 8.67
CA ARG A 53 -1.24 -4.81 9.90
C ARG A 53 -0.38 -5.18 11.12
N ALA A 54 0.90 -5.46 10.91
CA ALA A 54 1.83 -5.82 11.96
C ALA A 54 2.46 -4.61 12.67
N ASP A 55 2.22 -3.38 12.19
CA ASP A 55 2.46 -2.14 12.93
C ASP A 55 1.36 -1.89 13.97
#